data_AF-A0A8S2E1A0-F1
#
_entry.id   AF-A0A8S2E1A0-F1
#
_cell.length_a   1.000
_cell.length_b   1.000
_cell.length_c   1.000
_cell.angle_alpha   90.00
_cell.angle_beta   90.00
_cell.angle_gamma   90.00
#
_symmetry.space_group_name_H-M   'P 1'
#
loop_
_entity.id
_entity.type
_entity.pdbx_description
1 polymer ?
#
loop_
_entity_poly.entity_id
_entity_poly.type
_entity_poly.pdbx_seq_one_letter_code
_entity_poly.pdbx_strand_id
1 'polypeptide(L)'
;MVKSLSYIPYYWGTCLRAVILDEEELKLYEVGSVITWLQFSSSAKGDDPVNYFQSRNTYFHIYSLTGRAISFLSNLPKENEILFLPYSTFLILKKEYSRLDQKTHIYIRQVELGLYYG
;
A
#
# COMPACT_ATOMS: atom_id res chain seq x y z
N MET A 1 -13.47 -12.68 6.99
CA MET A 1 -12.49 -11.58 6.98
C MET A 1 -13.08 -10.27 6.43
N VAL A 2 -13.54 -10.21 5.16
CA VAL A 2 -14.09 -8.97 4.56
C VAL A 2 -15.23 -8.34 5.38
N LYS A 3 -16.23 -9.13 5.81
CA LYS A 3 -17.36 -8.65 6.64
C LYS A 3 -16.94 -8.14 8.02
N SER A 4 -15.82 -8.57 8.56
CA SER A 4 -15.30 -8.07 9.85
C SER A 4 -14.60 -6.72 9.68
N LEU A 5 -13.92 -6.53 8.55
CA LEU A 5 -13.18 -5.31 8.21
C LEU A 5 -14.10 -4.15 7.78
N SER A 6 -15.34 -4.43 7.35
CA SER A 6 -16.31 -3.38 6.99
C SER A 6 -16.74 -2.51 8.16
N TYR A 7 -16.59 -2.99 9.40
CA TYR A 7 -16.91 -2.23 10.61
C TYR A 7 -15.74 -1.39 11.15
N ILE A 8 -14.58 -1.48 10.52
CA ILE A 8 -13.38 -0.74 10.92
C ILE A 8 -13.37 0.61 10.19
N PRO A 9 -13.15 1.73 10.90
CA PRO A 9 -13.02 3.05 10.28
C PRO A 9 -11.92 3.06 9.22
N TYR A 10 -12.13 3.92 8.22
CA TYR A 10 -11.15 4.09 7.15
C TYR A 10 -9.96 4.87 7.69
N TYR A 11 -8.77 4.45 7.27
CA TYR A 11 -7.54 5.19 7.51
C TYR A 11 -7.23 6.08 6.33
N TRP A 12 -7.31 7.40 6.56
CA TRP A 12 -6.92 8.43 5.62
C TRP A 12 -5.53 8.96 5.98
N GLY A 13 -4.53 8.70 5.13
CA GLY A 13 -3.16 9.10 5.41
C GLY A 13 -2.10 8.28 4.69
N THR A 14 -0.84 8.58 4.97
CA THR A 14 0.30 7.89 4.38
C THR A 14 0.59 6.56 5.07
N CYS A 15 1.00 5.60 4.26
CA CYS A 15 1.47 4.30 4.71
C CYS A 15 2.53 3.76 3.76
N LEU A 16 3.43 2.93 4.29
CA LEU A 16 4.54 2.36 3.57
C LEU A 16 4.38 0.84 3.46
N ARG A 17 4.53 0.30 2.25
CA ARG A 17 4.63 -1.14 2.02
C ARG A 17 5.95 -1.48 1.38
N ALA A 18 6.70 -2.36 2.01
CA ALA A 18 7.99 -2.82 1.51
C ALA A 18 7.88 -4.25 0.96
N VAL A 19 8.34 -4.45 -0.27
CA VAL A 19 8.27 -5.73 -0.98
C VAL A 19 9.54 -6.03 -1.76
N ILE A 20 9.67 -7.27 -2.23
CA ILE A 20 10.65 -7.64 -3.24
C ILE A 20 9.89 -7.72 -4.55
N LEU A 21 10.31 -6.96 -5.55
CA LEU A 21 9.83 -7.07 -6.93
C LEU A 21 11.01 -7.33 -7.86
N ASP A 22 10.82 -8.18 -8.85
CA ASP A 22 11.77 -8.34 -9.95
C ASP A 22 11.59 -7.25 -11.04
N GLU A 23 12.44 -7.28 -12.06
CA GLU A 23 12.40 -6.28 -13.14
C GLU A 23 11.12 -6.35 -13.98
N GLU A 24 10.54 -7.53 -14.18
CA GLU A 24 9.30 -7.68 -14.96
C GLU A 24 8.09 -7.19 -14.16
N GLU A 25 8.02 -7.52 -12.86
CA GLU A 25 7.01 -6.99 -11.96
C GLU A 25 7.07 -5.47 -11.87
N LEU A 26 8.28 -4.90 -11.80
CA LEU A 26 8.47 -3.45 -11.77
C LEU A 26 7.91 -2.75 -13.02
N LYS A 27 7.95 -3.38 -14.20
CA LYS A 27 7.40 -2.79 -15.44
C LYS A 27 5.89 -2.60 -15.39
N LEU A 28 5.17 -3.35 -14.55
CA LEU A 28 3.72 -3.21 -14.38
C LEU A 28 3.32 -1.90 -13.68
N TYR A 29 4.25 -1.22 -13.02
CA TYR A 29 4.01 0.01 -12.26
C TYR A 29 4.46 1.24 -13.05
N GLU A 30 3.75 1.54 -14.14
CA GLU A 30 4.01 2.71 -14.98
C GLU A 30 3.33 3.96 -14.43
N VAL A 31 4.03 5.11 -14.45
CA VAL A 31 3.46 6.39 -13.97
C VAL A 31 2.24 6.77 -14.81
N GLY A 32 1.17 7.17 -14.14
CA GLY A 32 -0.12 7.50 -14.77
C GLY A 32 -1.06 6.30 -14.94
N SER A 33 -0.58 5.07 -14.75
CA SER A 33 -1.42 3.88 -14.79
C SER A 33 -2.24 3.70 -13.50
N VAL A 34 -3.40 3.04 -13.64
CA VAL A 34 -4.20 2.57 -12.50
C VAL A 34 -3.99 1.07 -12.37
N ILE A 35 -3.55 0.63 -11.20
CA ILE A 35 -3.36 -0.78 -10.88
C ILE A 35 -4.42 -1.26 -9.88
N THR A 36 -4.64 -2.56 -9.85
CA THR A 36 -5.53 -3.20 -8.87
C THR A 36 -4.76 -4.27 -8.12
N TRP A 37 -4.75 -4.20 -6.78
CA TRP A 37 -4.25 -5.29 -5.96
C TRP A 37 -5.35 -6.32 -5.73
N LEU A 38 -5.16 -7.52 -6.28
CA LEU A 38 -6.18 -8.59 -6.28
C LEU A 38 -6.30 -9.30 -4.93
N GLN A 39 -5.32 -9.15 -4.05
CA GLN A 39 -5.27 -9.80 -2.75
C GLN A 39 -5.19 -8.77 -1.62
N PHE A 40 -5.47 -9.22 -0.40
CA PHE A 40 -5.20 -8.43 0.79
C PHE A 40 -3.75 -7.96 0.80
N SER A 41 -3.54 -6.69 1.12
CA SER A 41 -2.20 -6.09 1.15
C SER A 41 -2.03 -5.30 2.43
N SER A 42 -1.01 -5.65 3.21
CA SER A 42 -0.65 -4.96 4.45
C SER A 42 0.38 -3.87 4.23
N SER A 43 0.37 -2.86 5.09
CA SER A 43 1.33 -1.76 5.08
C SER A 43 1.51 -1.23 6.49
N ALA A 44 2.64 -0.58 6.75
CA ALA A 44 2.87 0.13 8.00
C ALA A 44 2.32 1.56 7.89
N LYS A 45 1.64 2.04 8.93
CA LYS A 45 1.19 3.44 9.01
C LYS A 45 2.39 4.40 9.02
N GLY A 46 2.28 5.51 8.28
CA GLY A 46 3.32 6.52 8.14
C GLY A 46 4.33 6.21 7.03
N ASP A 47 5.36 7.05 6.94
CA ASP A 47 6.34 7.02 5.84
C ASP A 47 7.65 6.31 6.22
N ASP A 48 7.80 5.93 7.48
CA ASP A 48 9.03 5.32 7.99
C ASP A 48 9.06 3.80 7.73
N PRO A 49 10.11 3.29 7.08
CA PRO A 49 10.30 1.85 6.95
C PRO A 49 10.53 1.24 8.33
N VAL A 50 9.59 0.40 8.76
CA VAL A 50 9.79 -0.43 9.94
C VAL A 50 11.06 -1.24 9.73
N ASN A 51 11.96 -1.24 10.73
CA ASN A 51 13.30 -1.85 10.65
C ASN A 51 13.32 -3.30 10.11
N TYR A 52 12.21 -4.02 10.22
CA TYR A 52 12.05 -5.39 9.72
C TYR A 52 12.09 -5.50 8.18
N PHE A 53 11.89 -4.42 7.42
CA PHE A 53 11.78 -4.46 5.96
C PHE A 53 12.99 -3.93 5.19
N GLN A 54 14.13 -3.71 5.86
CA GLN A 54 15.33 -3.15 5.21
C GLN A 54 15.88 -4.02 4.08
N SER A 55 15.62 -5.34 4.08
CA SER A 55 16.03 -6.26 3.02
C SER A 55 15.19 -6.19 1.74
N ARG A 56 14.07 -5.46 1.76
CA ARG A 56 13.16 -5.32 0.61
C ARG A 56 13.72 -4.33 -0.40
N ASN A 57 13.58 -4.60 -1.69
CA ASN A 57 14.18 -3.78 -2.75
C ASN A 57 13.25 -2.67 -3.27
N THR A 58 11.97 -2.71 -2.91
CA THR A 58 10.96 -1.78 -3.41
C THR A 58 10.04 -1.31 -2.29
N TYR A 59 9.83 0.00 -2.21
CA TYR A 59 8.93 0.67 -1.28
C TYR A 59 7.77 1.33 -2.02
N PHE A 60 6.56 0.96 -1.65
CA PHE A 60 5.35 1.68 -2.00
C PHE A 60 5.04 2.73 -0.95
N HIS A 61 5.04 3.99 -1.36
CA HIS A 61 4.54 5.11 -0.59
C HIS A 61 3.07 5.32 -0.97
N ILE A 62 2.17 4.99 -0.05
CA ILE A 62 0.74 4.87 -0.35
C ILE A 62 -0.02 5.95 0.38
N TYR A 63 -0.76 6.76 -0.37
CA TYR A 63 -1.81 7.60 0.22
C TYR A 63 -3.13 6.82 0.26
N SER A 64 -3.48 6.32 1.45
CA SER A 64 -4.67 5.52 1.71
C SER A 64 -5.92 6.41 1.82
N LEU A 65 -7.04 5.96 1.24
CA LEU A 65 -8.38 6.51 1.44
C LEU A 65 -9.28 5.58 2.27
N THR A 66 -9.16 4.27 2.03
CA THR A 66 -10.02 3.23 2.61
C THR A 66 -9.23 2.06 3.23
N GLY A 67 -7.90 2.16 3.40
CA GLY A 67 -7.16 1.18 4.21
C GLY A 67 -7.76 1.04 5.62
N ARG A 68 -7.62 -0.14 6.25
CA ARG A 68 -8.14 -0.40 7.61
C ARG A 68 -6.99 -0.47 8.59
N ALA A 69 -6.99 0.40 9.59
CA ALA A 69 -6.05 0.27 10.71
C ALA A 69 -6.47 -0.94 11.55
N ILE A 70 -5.69 -2.02 11.52
CA ILE A 70 -6.02 -3.28 12.22
C ILE A 70 -5.11 -3.57 13.40
N SER A 71 -4.33 -2.58 13.85
CA SER A 71 -3.43 -2.70 15.00
C SER A 71 -4.14 -3.14 16.30
N PHE A 72 -5.43 -2.81 16.45
CA PHE A 72 -6.23 -3.23 17.61
C PHE A 72 -6.70 -4.70 17.56
N LEU A 73 -6.55 -5.36 16.41
CA LEU A 73 -6.88 -6.78 16.21
C LEU A 73 -5.63 -7.68 16.20
N SER A 74 -4.45 -7.11 16.06
CA SER A 74 -3.18 -7.85 16.07
C SER A 74 -2.73 -8.14 17.50
N ASN A 75 -2.22 -9.35 17.73
CA ASN A 75 -1.53 -9.70 19.00
C ASN A 75 -0.23 -8.91 19.18
N LEU A 76 0.21 -8.16 18.16
CA LEU A 76 1.38 -7.28 18.17
C LEU A 76 0.94 -5.82 17.91
N PRO A 77 0.43 -5.10 18.93
CA PRO A 77 -0.15 -3.76 18.77
C PRO A 77 0.83 -2.69 18.26
N LYS A 78 2.14 -3.00 18.22
CA LYS A 78 3.20 -2.10 17.75
C LYS A 78 3.34 -2.01 16.24
N GLU A 79 2.70 -2.89 15.47
CA GLU A 79 2.92 -2.97 14.02
C GLU A 79 2.19 -1.87 13.23
N ASN A 80 1.26 -1.13 13.86
CA ASN A 80 0.51 -0.02 13.25
C ASN A 80 0.03 -0.35 11.82
N GLU A 81 -0.48 -1.57 11.65
CA GLU A 81 -0.77 -2.13 10.35
C GLU A 81 -2.03 -1.49 9.72
N ILE A 82 -1.90 -1.09 8.46
CA ILE A 82 -2.98 -0.69 7.58
C ILE A 82 -3.19 -1.79 6.54
N LEU A 83 -4.37 -2.39 6.53
CA LEU A 83 -4.76 -3.47 5.63
C LEU A 83 -5.67 -2.95 4.51
N PHE A 84 -5.28 -3.20 3.27
CA PHE A 84 -6.08 -2.98 2.07
C PHE A 84 -6.85 -4.24 1.71
N LEU A 85 -8.13 -4.05 1.35
CA LEU A 85 -8.99 -5.14 0.88
C LEU A 85 -8.61 -5.56 -0.54
N PRO A 86 -8.94 -6.80 -0.96
CA PRO A 86 -8.89 -7.20 -2.35
C PRO A 86 -9.61 -6.19 -3.26
N TYR A 87 -9.09 -6.01 -4.46
CA TYR A 87 -9.56 -5.07 -5.47
C TYR A 87 -9.38 -3.59 -5.11
N SER A 88 -8.50 -3.27 -4.15
CA SER A 88 -8.08 -1.89 -3.93
C SER A 88 -7.31 -1.38 -5.16
N THR A 89 -7.76 -0.25 -5.69
CA THR A 89 -7.19 0.41 -6.88
C THR A 89 -6.30 1.58 -6.50
N PHE A 90 -5.20 1.74 -7.24
CA PHE A 90 -4.22 2.78 -6.99
C PHE A 90 -3.73 3.42 -8.28
N LEU A 91 -3.63 4.75 -8.29
CA LEU A 91 -2.96 5.51 -9.35
C LEU A 91 -1.46 5.60 -9.04
N ILE A 92 -0.61 5.25 -10.00
CA ILE A 92 0.85 5.42 -9.90
C ILE A 92 1.20 6.88 -10.19
N LEU A 93 1.70 7.59 -9.18
CA LEU A 93 2.04 9.01 -9.28
C LEU A 93 3.51 9.24 -9.67
N LYS A 94 4.41 8.40 -9.15
CA LYS A 94 5.85 8.53 -9.37
C LYS A 94 6.52 7.18 -9.15
N LYS A 95 7.56 6.90 -9.93
CA LYS A 95 8.45 5.75 -9.74
C LYS A 95 9.89 6.23 -9.92
N GLU A 96 10.76 5.96 -8.96
CA GLU A 96 12.16 6.34 -9.02
C GLU A 96 13.05 5.34 -8.29
N TYR A 97 14.30 5.23 -8.74
CA TYR A 97 15.32 4.48 -8.03
C TYR A 97 16.18 5.44 -7.20
N SER A 98 16.22 5.23 -5.88
CA SER A 98 17.05 6.00 -4.97
C SER A 98 18.42 5.34 -4.84
N ARG A 99 19.47 6.11 -5.12
CA ARG A 99 20.86 5.66 -4.93
C ARG A 99 21.31 5.68 -3.47
N LEU A 100 20.57 6.37 -2.59
CA LEU A 100 20.93 6.53 -1.18
C LEU A 100 20.71 5.23 -0.39
N ASP A 101 19.58 4.57 -0.63
CA ASP A 101 19.20 3.31 0.01
C ASP A 101 19.20 2.12 -0.97
N GLN A 102 19.51 2.35 -2.25
CA GLN A 102 19.54 1.35 -3.32
C GLN A 102 18.18 0.64 -3.52
N LYS A 103 17.10 1.41 -3.47
CA LYS A 103 15.73 0.89 -3.56
C LYS A 103 14.91 1.62 -4.62
N THR A 104 13.92 0.91 -5.15
CA THR A 104 12.89 1.52 -5.97
C THR A 104 11.78 2.08 -5.07
N HIS A 105 11.43 3.35 -5.24
CA HIS A 105 10.28 3.98 -4.60
C HIS A 105 9.17 4.18 -5.61
N ILE A 106 7.97 3.73 -5.25
CA ILE A 106 6.77 3.87 -6.07
C ILE A 106 5.73 4.59 -5.22
N TYR A 107 5.35 5.79 -5.66
CA TYR A 107 4.36 6.63 -4.99
C TYR A 107 3.01 6.37 -5.63
N ILE A 108 2.05 5.94 -4.82
CA ILE A 108 0.73 5.56 -5.27
C ILE A 108 -0.34 6.22 -4.42
N ARG A 109 -1.46 6.57 -5.04
CA ARG A 109 -2.64 7.08 -4.34
C ARG A 109 -3.80 6.13 -4.55
N GLN A 110 -4.45 5.73 -3.46
CA GLN A 110 -5.67 4.95 -3.59
C GLN A 110 -6.73 5.78 -4.29
N VAL A 111 -7.43 5.15 -5.24
CA VAL A 111 -8.54 5.76 -5.97
C VAL A 111 -9.78 4.90 -5.80
N GLU A 112 -10.93 5.54 -5.63
CA GLU A 112 -12.22 4.88 -5.71
C GLU A 112 -12.78 5.11 -7.12
N LEU A 113 -12.86 4.04 -7.90
CA LEU A 113 -13.48 4.10 -9.22
C LEU A 113 -14.99 4.09 -9.02
N GLY A 114 -15.63 5.24 -9.18
CA GLY A 114 -17.07 5.34 -9.19
C GLY A 114 -17.63 4.68 -10.45
N LEU A 115 -18.24 3.50 -10.33
CA LEU A 115 -19.24 3.08 -11.31
C LEU A 115 -20.52 3.84 -10.97
N TYR A 116 -20.76 4.92 -11.70
CA TYR A 116 -22.05 5.61 -11.69
C TYR A 116 -23.07 4.66 -12.35
N TYR A 117 -23.82 3.91 -11.55
CA TYR A 117 -25.07 3.32 -12.01
C TYR A 117 -26.13 4.41 -11.91
N GLY A 118 -26.30 5.15 -13.01
CA GLY A 118 -27.47 6.00 -13.23
C GLY A 118 -28.69 5.16 -13.57
#